data_AF-A0A382C6M1-F1
#
_entry.id   AF-A0A382C6M1-F1
#
_cell.length_a   1.000
_cell.length_b   1.000
_cell.length_c   1.000
_cell.angle_alpha   90.00
_cell.angle_beta   90.00
_cell.angle_gamma   90.00
#
_symmetry.space_group_name_H-M   'P 1'
#
loop_
_entity.id
_entity.type
_entity.pdbx_description
1 polymer ?
#
loop_
_entity_poly.entity_id
_entity_poly.type
_entity_poly.pdbx_seq_one_letter_code
_entity_poly.pdbx_strand_id
1 'polypeptide(L)'
;MILEEACHSLKLECALRDLGFVDIGWKCVAHAGIFFIQPVGFPDDPEGELLGFSLTLPNTHDMRRVRLMRTAKRALDYATGIDN
;
A
#
# COMPACT_ATOMS: atom_id res chain seq x y z
N MET A 1 13.75 -4.21 4.15
CA MET A 1 12.50 -3.92 4.88
C MET A 1 11.61 -5.13 4.71
N ILE A 2 11.16 -5.71 5.81
CA ILE A 2 10.22 -6.84 5.76
C ILE A 2 8.80 -6.34 5.55
N LEU A 3 7.86 -7.23 5.24
CA LEU A 3 6.48 -6.86 4.95
C LEU A 3 5.74 -6.29 6.17
N GLU A 4 6.04 -6.76 7.38
CA GLU A 4 5.47 -6.18 8.60
C GLU A 4 5.90 -4.73 8.81
N GLU A 5 7.19 -4.44 8.66
CA GLU A 5 7.72 -3.07 8.71
C GLU A 5 7.09 -2.18 7.63
N ALA A 6 6.86 -2.72 6.44
CA ALA A 6 6.18 -2.01 5.36
C ALA A 6 4.72 -1.69 5.71
N CYS A 7 4.03 -2.60 6.40
CA CYS A 7 2.69 -2.34 6.93
C CYS A 7 2.73 -1.20 7.96
N HIS A 8 3.66 -1.22 8.90
CA HIS A 8 3.83 -0.14 9.89
C HIS A 8 4.14 1.20 9.23
N SER A 9 5.01 1.22 8.21
CA SER A 9 5.31 2.41 7.42
C SER A 9 4.06 2.96 6.73
N LEU A 10 3.23 2.09 6.15
CA LEU A 10 1.99 2.50 5.50
C LEU A 10 0.98 3.10 6.50
N LYS A 11 0.82 2.48 7.68
CA LYS A 11 -0.06 3.00 8.75
C LYS A 11 0.38 4.39 9.21
N LEU A 12 1.68 4.58 9.45
CA LEU A 12 2.23 5.87 9.86
C LEU A 12 1.93 6.94 8.81
N GLU A 13 2.20 6.65 7.54
CA GLU A 13 1.97 7.58 6.43
C GLU A 13 0.47 7.90 6.23
N CYS A 14 -0.42 6.95 6.53
CA CYS A 14 -1.87 7.20 6.55
C CYS A 14 -2.28 8.10 7.71
N ALA A 15 -1.77 7.82 8.93
CA ALA A 15 -2.06 8.64 10.10
C ALA A 15 -1.58 10.09 9.95
N LEU A 16 -0.42 10.30 9.32
CA LEU A 16 0.11 11.64 9.02
C LEU A 16 -0.73 12.43 8.01
N ARG A 17 -1.53 11.75 7.18
CA ARG A 17 -2.37 12.36 6.13
C ARG A 17 -3.87 12.28 6.41
N ASP A 18 -4.26 11.82 7.59
CA ASP A 18 -5.66 11.55 7.97
C ASP A 18 -6.39 10.62 6.96
N LEU A 19 -5.69 9.60 6.47
CA LEU A 19 -6.21 8.59 5.54
C LEU A 19 -6.66 7.33 6.28
N GLY A 20 -7.73 6.71 5.79
CA GLY A 20 -8.23 5.45 6.30
C GLY A 20 -7.35 4.26 5.90
N PHE A 21 -7.15 3.31 6.81
CA PHE A 21 -6.54 2.02 6.52
C PHE A 21 -7.25 0.92 7.31
N VAL A 22 -7.10 -0.33 6.85
CA VAL A 22 -7.65 -1.52 7.48
C VAL A 22 -6.57 -2.59 7.58
N ASP A 23 -6.55 -3.28 8.71
CA ASP A 23 -5.71 -4.46 8.90
C ASP A 23 -6.50 -5.73 8.55
N ILE A 24 -5.95 -6.54 7.65
CA ILE A 24 -6.49 -7.84 7.24
C ILE A 24 -5.46 -8.89 7.64
N GLY A 25 -5.67 -9.52 8.80
CA GLY A 25 -4.65 -10.36 9.42
C GLY A 25 -3.42 -9.52 9.79
N TRP A 26 -2.27 -9.86 9.23
CA TRP A 26 -1.02 -9.11 9.43
C TRP A 26 -0.78 -8.01 8.36
N LYS A 27 -1.58 -8.00 7.28
CA LYS A 27 -1.41 -7.05 6.18
C LYS A 27 -2.21 -5.77 6.39
N CYS A 28 -1.59 -4.63 6.13
CA CYS A 28 -2.24 -3.33 6.12
C CYS A 28 -2.65 -2.95 4.69
N VAL A 29 -3.91 -2.54 4.52
CA VAL A 29 -4.44 -1.97 3.28
C VAL A 29 -4.89 -0.55 3.54
N ALA A 30 -4.29 0.41 2.87
CA ALA A 30 -4.66 1.82 2.94
C ALA A 30 -5.67 2.19 1.85
N HIS A 31 -6.63 3.04 2.18
CA HIS A 31 -7.58 3.64 1.27
C HIS A 31 -7.22 5.11 1.02
N ALA A 32 -6.76 5.41 -0.20
CA ALA A 32 -6.33 6.75 -0.60
C ALA A 32 -7.06 7.17 -1.89
N GLY A 33 -8.07 8.03 -1.76
CA GLY A 33 -8.89 8.47 -2.87
C GLY A 33 -9.66 7.31 -3.49
N ILE A 34 -9.34 6.99 -4.76
CA ILE A 34 -9.92 5.85 -5.49
C ILE A 34 -9.05 4.60 -5.44
N PHE A 35 -7.89 4.62 -4.78
CA PHE A 35 -6.94 3.51 -4.79
C PHE A 35 -6.86 2.80 -3.43
N PHE A 36 -6.69 1.49 -3.49
CA PHE A 36 -6.20 0.66 -2.40
C PHE A 36 -4.70 0.42 -2.54
N ILE A 37 -3.97 0.66 -1.47
CA ILE A 37 -2.52 0.46 -1.38
C ILE A 37 -2.23 -0.63 -0.37
N GLN A 38 -1.40 -1.60 -0.75
CA GLN A 38 -0.93 -2.64 0.16
C GLN A 38 0.54 -2.98 -0.11
N PRO A 39 1.33 -3.33 0.91
CA PRO A 39 2.66 -3.88 0.71
C PRO A 39 2.57 -5.29 0.12
N VAL A 40 3.47 -5.61 -0.79
CA VAL A 40 3.58 -6.92 -1.45
C VAL A 40 5.02 -7.38 -1.44
N GLY A 41 5.23 -8.67 -1.24
CA GLY A 41 6.56 -9.25 -1.09
C GLY A 41 6.59 -10.74 -1.32
N PHE A 42 7.77 -11.32 -1.12
CA PHE A 42 7.98 -12.75 -1.24
C PHE A 42 9.00 -13.23 -0.18
N PRO A 43 8.72 -14.30 0.59
CA PRO A 43 7.42 -14.98 0.71
C PRO A 43 6.29 -14.06 1.23
N ASP A 44 5.04 -14.48 1.09
CA ASP A 44 3.87 -13.69 1.49
C ASP A 44 3.54 -13.89 2.98
N ASP A 45 4.46 -13.45 3.83
CA ASP A 45 4.38 -13.53 5.29
C ASP A 45 5.05 -12.29 5.94
N PRO A 46 4.87 -12.06 7.26
CA PRO A 46 5.39 -10.86 7.93
C PRO A 46 6.90 -10.62 7.77
N GLU A 47 7.69 -11.71 7.71
CA GLU A 47 9.15 -11.68 7.61
C GLU A 47 9.64 -11.66 6.16
N GLY A 48 8.73 -11.81 5.19
CA GLY A 48 9.00 -11.76 3.77
C GLY A 48 9.63 -10.45 3.32
N GLU A 49 10.44 -10.52 2.25
CA GLU A 49 11.09 -9.34 1.71
C GLU A 49 10.08 -8.48 0.93
N LEU A 50 10.04 -7.19 1.25
CA LEU A 50 9.20 -6.23 0.54
C LEU A 50 9.68 -6.05 -0.91
N LEU A 51 8.79 -6.36 -1.85
CA LEU A 51 8.98 -6.05 -3.27
C LEU A 51 8.46 -4.66 -3.64
N GLY A 52 7.42 -4.18 -2.94
CA GLY A 52 6.92 -2.82 -3.08
C GLY A 52 5.49 -2.64 -2.58
N PHE A 53 4.86 -1.52 -2.95
CA PHE A 53 3.48 -1.20 -2.63
C PHE A 53 2.63 -1.28 -3.89
N SER A 54 1.64 -2.16 -3.88
CA SER A 54 0.70 -2.37 -4.97
C SER A 54 -0.46 -1.39 -4.87
N LEU A 55 -0.73 -0.66 -5.95
CA LEU A 55 -1.92 0.19 -6.10
C LEU A 55 -2.99 -0.53 -6.93
N THR A 56 -4.21 -0.59 -6.41
CA THR A 56 -5.36 -1.26 -7.05
C THR A 56 -6.61 -0.39 -6.98
N LEU A 57 -7.46 -0.44 -8.00
CA LEU A 57 -8.75 0.27 -8.01
C LEU A 57 -9.87 -0.67 -7.50
N PRO A 58 -10.80 -0.20 -6.66
CA PRO A 58 -12.03 -0.90 -6.35
C PRO A 58 -12.83 -1.19 -7.63
N ASN A 59 -13.47 -2.35 -7.73
CA ASN A 59 -14.46 -2.70 -8.76
C ASN A 59 -13.95 -2.83 -10.21
N THR A 60 -12.66 -2.70 -10.48
CA THR A 60 -12.09 -3.20 -11.73
C THR A 60 -11.71 -4.66 -11.57
N HIS A 61 -12.41 -5.57 -12.24
CA HIS A 61 -12.00 -6.97 -12.41
C HIS A 61 -10.63 -7.11 -13.09
N ASP A 62 -10.08 -6.01 -13.60
CA ASP A 62 -8.81 -5.95 -14.30
C ASP A 62 -7.65 -5.72 -13.31
N MET A 63 -7.16 -6.82 -12.73
CA MET A 63 -5.93 -6.86 -11.90
C MET A 63 -4.65 -6.44 -12.67
N ARG A 64 -4.75 -6.08 -13.95
CA ARG A 64 -3.60 -5.76 -14.81
C ARG A 64 -2.94 -4.41 -14.54
N ARG A 65 -3.55 -3.54 -13.72
CA ARG A 65 -2.98 -2.23 -13.37
C ARG A 65 -2.42 -2.18 -11.95
N VAL A 66 -1.85 -3.29 -11.48
CA VAL A 66 -1.01 -3.29 -10.27
C VAL A 66 0.24 -2.48 -10.58
N ARG A 67 0.26 -1.21 -10.15
CA ARG A 67 1.48 -0.41 -10.19
C ARG A 67 2.23 -0.63 -8.87
N LEU A 68 3.49 -1.04 -8.99
CA LEU A 68 4.40 -1.25 -7.88
C LEU A 68 5.20 0.02 -7.60
N MET A 69 5.04 0.57 -6.40
CA MET A 69 5.82 1.71 -5.93
C MET A 69 6.84 1.27 -4.89
N ARG A 70 7.98 1.95 -4.82
CA ARG A 70 9.08 1.59 -3.91
C ARG A 70 8.81 1.95 -2.44
N THR A 71 7.97 2.95 -2.17
CA THR A 71 7.72 3.46 -0.81
C THR A 71 6.24 3.75 -0.59
N ALA A 72 5.79 3.64 0.67
CA ALA A 72 4.42 3.97 1.08
C ALA A 72 4.07 5.43 0.76
N LYS A 73 5.00 6.35 1.06
CA LYS A 73 4.87 7.77 0.71
C LYS A 73 4.53 7.98 -0.77
N ARG A 74 5.36 7.44 -1.69
CA ARG A 74 5.13 7.60 -3.13
C ARG A 74 3.85 6.93 -3.62
N ALA A 75 3.49 5.80 -3.02
CA ALA A 75 2.23 5.13 -3.32
C ALA A 75 1.03 6.04 -2.97
N LEU A 76 1.08 6.67 -1.80
CA LEU A 76 0.04 7.58 -1.33
C LEU A 76 0.02 8.90 -2.11
N ASP A 77 1.19 9.51 -2.34
CA ASP A 77 1.31 10.77 -3.08
C ASP A 77 0.77 10.61 -4.52
N TYR A 78 1.02 9.46 -5.16
CA TYR A 78 0.43 9.13 -6.46
C TYR A 78 -1.08 8.93 -6.37
N ALA A 79 -1.57 8.21 -5.35
CA ALA A 79 -2.98 7.90 -5.20
C ALA A 79 -3.83 9.16 -4.90
N THR A 80 -3.28 10.13 -4.18
CA THR A 80 -3.95 11.39 -3.86
C THR A 80 -3.73 12.49 -4.90
N GLY A 81 -2.92 12.23 -5.95
CA GLY A 81 -2.65 13.20 -7.01
C GLY A 81 -1.75 14.35 -6.58
N ILE A 82 -0.94 14.16 -5.52
CA ILE A 82 0.04 15.15 -5.04
C ILE A 82 1.33 15.11 -5.89
N ASP A 83 1.58 14.02 -6.61
CA ASP A 83 2.60 13.94 -7.66
C ASP A 83 2.17 14.78 -8.90
N ASN A 84 2.39 16.10 -8.84
CA ASN A 84 2.50 17.01 -9.99
C ASN A 84 3.92 17.59 -10.06
#